data_AF-A0A5N6JEU1-F1
#
_entry.id   AF-A0A5N6JEU1-F1
#
_cell.length_a   1.000
_cell.length_b   1.000
_cell.length_c   1.000
_cell.angle_alpha   90.00
_cell.angle_beta   90.00
_cell.angle_gamma   90.00
#
_symmetry.space_group_name_H-M   'P 1'
#
loop_
_entity.id
_entity.type
_entity.pdbx_description
1 polymer ?
#
loop_
_entity_poly.entity_id
_entity_poly.type
_entity_poly.pdbx_seq_one_letter_code
_entity_poly.pdbx_strand_id
1 'polypeptide(L)'
;MSTPNLPTQSPVTELCHSIETSFKSTSLGPDSWHLLTIACLSGSPDPELSKDLYLYVIQKETNSTSAARQVFIRRFREALVKCVFIVGCCKPIQAIIAISQVEQEEDRDYSLTQENWQCDQANHERGMRWYRSKETHWHIGGTRRNGVSKEDTQVLWECIHRVARLFDLKMNKVPTVDAVEYEV
;
A
#
# COMPACT_ATOMS: atom_id res chain seq x y z
N MET A 1 8.59 -29.15 -13.60
CA MET A 1 7.81 -27.92 -13.39
C MET A 1 7.29 -27.98 -11.96
N SER A 2 7.95 -27.27 -11.05
CA SER A 2 7.60 -27.31 -9.63
C SER A 2 6.36 -26.44 -9.43
N THR A 3 5.24 -27.05 -9.05
CA THR A 3 4.08 -26.31 -8.58
C THR A 3 4.50 -25.40 -7.43
N PRO A 4 4.16 -24.11 -7.45
CA PRO A 4 4.43 -23.25 -6.30
C PRO A 4 3.71 -23.86 -5.09
N ASN A 5 4.47 -24.17 -4.04
CA ASN A 5 3.92 -24.63 -2.77
C ASN A 5 2.83 -23.63 -2.35
N LEU A 6 1.60 -24.12 -2.14
CA LEU A 6 0.56 -23.29 -1.54
C LEU A 6 1.12 -22.75 -0.21
N PRO A 7 1.02 -21.45 0.06
CA PRO A 7 1.43 -20.93 1.34
C PRO A 7 0.62 -21.63 2.42
N THR A 8 1.32 -22.27 3.35
CA THR A 8 0.81 -22.56 4.69
C THR A 8 0.09 -21.30 5.17
N GLN A 9 -1.17 -21.41 5.61
CA GLN A 9 -2.04 -20.28 6.00
C GLN A 9 -1.23 -19.21 6.75
N SER A 10 -0.84 -18.15 6.05
CA SER A 10 -0.10 -17.05 6.64
C SER A 10 -1.11 -16.15 7.34
N PRO A 11 -0.79 -15.58 8.52
CA PRO A 11 -1.59 -14.53 9.13
C PRO A 11 -1.95 -13.38 8.18
N VAL A 12 -1.11 -13.17 7.15
CA VAL A 12 -1.33 -12.17 6.10
C VAL A 12 -2.48 -12.54 5.17
N THR A 13 -2.73 -13.82 4.91
CA THR A 13 -3.80 -14.28 4.01
C THR A 13 -5.19 -13.92 4.54
N GLU A 14 -5.43 -14.16 5.83
CA GLU A 14 -6.69 -13.78 6.49
C GLU A 14 -6.86 -12.26 6.53
N LEU A 15 -5.78 -11.53 6.83
CA LEU A 15 -5.75 -10.08 6.79
C LEU A 15 -6.10 -9.54 5.39
N CYS A 16 -5.51 -10.11 4.33
CA CYS A 16 -5.79 -9.72 2.95
C CYS A 16 -7.27 -9.93 2.61
N HIS A 17 -7.82 -11.09 2.93
CA HIS A 17 -9.23 -11.39 2.68
C HIS A 17 -10.16 -10.41 3.42
N SER A 18 -9.85 -10.10 4.69
CA SER A 18 -10.62 -9.16 5.50
C SER A 18 -10.59 -7.73 4.94
N ILE A 19 -9.40 -7.24 4.56
CA ILE A 19 -9.23 -5.89 4.00
C ILE A 19 -9.91 -5.79 2.63
N GLU A 20 -9.66 -6.76 1.74
CA GLU A 20 -10.33 -6.82 0.43
C GLU A 20 -11.85 -6.79 0.57
N THR A 21 -12.40 -7.57 1.51
CA THR A 21 -13.84 -7.59 1.78
C THR A 21 -14.37 -6.23 2.22
N SER A 22 -13.65 -5.52 3.08
CA SER A 22 -14.04 -4.17 3.49
C SER A 22 -13.96 -3.15 2.35
N PHE A 23 -13.01 -3.28 1.42
CA PHE A 23 -12.94 -2.38 0.27
C PHE A 23 -14.13 -2.53 -0.70
N LYS A 24 -14.87 -3.65 -0.67
CA LYS A 24 -16.10 -3.81 -1.47
C LYS A 24 -17.19 -2.80 -1.11
N SER A 25 -17.17 -2.23 0.10
CA SER A 25 -18.10 -1.17 0.49
C SER A 25 -17.63 0.23 0.12
N THR A 26 -16.47 0.37 -0.53
CA THR A 26 -15.87 1.68 -0.86
C THR A 26 -16.03 2.05 -2.32
N SER A 27 -15.93 3.35 -2.62
CA SER A 27 -15.88 3.86 -4.00
C SER A 27 -14.46 3.92 -4.59
N LEU A 28 -13.43 3.53 -3.80
CA LEU A 28 -12.00 3.64 -4.15
C LEU A 28 -11.50 2.63 -5.19
N GLY A 29 -12.38 1.73 -5.63
CA GLY A 29 -12.09 0.70 -6.63
C GLY A 29 -11.52 -0.59 -6.05
N PRO A 30 -11.73 -1.73 -6.75
CA PRO A 30 -11.43 -3.07 -6.24
C PRO A 30 -9.93 -3.36 -6.11
N ASP A 31 -9.07 -2.57 -6.74
CA ASP A 31 -7.62 -2.79 -6.76
C ASP A 31 -6.86 -1.90 -5.76
N SER A 32 -7.54 -1.01 -5.04
CA SER A 32 -6.85 -0.05 -4.17
C SER A 32 -6.45 -0.65 -2.82
N TRP A 33 -7.10 -1.73 -2.39
CA TRP A 33 -6.88 -2.35 -1.08
C TRP A 33 -5.46 -2.91 -0.91
N HIS A 34 -4.89 -3.48 -1.97
CA HIS A 34 -3.54 -4.04 -1.92
C HIS A 34 -2.49 -2.94 -1.81
N LEU A 35 -2.77 -1.72 -2.31
CA LEU A 35 -1.87 -0.56 -2.16
C LEU A 35 -1.87 -0.03 -0.73
N LEU A 36 -3.02 -0.01 -0.06
CA LEU A 36 -3.09 0.30 1.36
C LEU A 36 -2.31 -0.74 2.16
N THR A 37 -2.55 -2.03 1.88
CA THR A 37 -1.95 -3.14 2.63
C THR A 37 -0.43 -3.15 2.48
N ILE A 38 0.10 -3.01 1.26
CA ILE A 38 1.56 -2.98 1.03
C ILE A 38 2.21 -1.75 1.68
N ALA A 39 1.55 -0.59 1.66
CA ALA A 39 2.05 0.60 2.33
C ALA A 39 2.15 0.38 3.85
N CYS A 40 1.13 -0.23 4.47
CA CYS A 40 1.16 -0.56 5.89
C CYS A 40 2.21 -1.63 6.24
N LEU A 41 2.31 -2.71 5.46
CA LEU A 41 3.33 -3.76 5.67
C LEU A 41 4.74 -3.21 5.50
N SER A 42 4.98 -2.32 4.53
CA SER A 42 6.29 -1.69 4.33
C SER A 42 6.73 -0.81 5.50
N GLY A 43 5.80 -0.34 6.34
CA GLY A 43 6.09 0.42 7.56
C GLY A 43 6.12 -0.42 8.83
N SER A 44 5.74 -1.71 8.76
CA SER A 44 5.52 -2.57 9.92
C SER A 44 6.84 -3.05 10.57
N PRO A 45 6.77 -3.76 11.71
CA PRO A 45 7.93 -4.45 12.30
C PRO A 45 8.49 -5.58 11.43
N ASP A 46 7.67 -6.18 10.55
CA ASP A 46 8.08 -7.26 9.65
C ASP A 46 7.62 -6.96 8.21
N PRO A 47 8.43 -6.21 7.44
CA PRO A 47 8.13 -5.88 6.05
C PRO A 47 8.28 -7.08 5.10
N GLU A 48 8.87 -8.20 5.51
CA GLU A 48 9.04 -9.39 4.64
C GLU A 48 7.70 -10.08 4.34
N LEU A 49 6.72 -9.92 5.23
CA LEU A 49 5.33 -10.35 5.02
C LEU A 49 4.67 -9.74 3.77
N SER A 50 5.29 -8.72 3.17
CA SER A 50 4.89 -8.17 1.87
C SER A 50 4.90 -9.22 0.75
N LYS A 51 5.75 -10.26 0.84
CA LYS A 51 5.78 -11.36 -0.13
C LYS A 51 4.50 -12.20 -0.09
N ASP A 52 3.91 -12.38 1.09
CA ASP A 52 2.68 -13.14 1.26
C ASP A 52 1.47 -12.40 0.65
N LEU A 53 1.44 -11.07 0.80
CA LEU A 53 0.48 -10.22 0.11
C LEU A 53 0.64 -10.33 -1.42
N TYR A 54 1.87 -10.28 -1.93
CA TYR A 54 2.12 -10.47 -3.36
C TYR A 54 1.61 -11.83 -3.83
N LEU A 55 1.98 -12.92 -3.15
CA LEU A 55 1.53 -14.29 -3.46
C LEU A 55 0.00 -14.41 -3.43
N TYR A 56 -0.66 -13.79 -2.46
CA TYR A 56 -2.13 -13.76 -2.37
C TYR A 56 -2.78 -13.11 -3.60
N VAL A 57 -2.23 -11.99 -4.08
CA VAL A 57 -2.82 -11.24 -5.19
C VAL A 57 -2.55 -11.88 -6.54
N ILE A 58 -1.36 -12.45 -6.77
CA ILE A 58 -1.04 -13.10 -8.06
C ILE A 58 -1.81 -14.40 -8.30
N GLN A 59 -2.36 -15.03 -7.25
CA GLN A 59 -3.21 -16.21 -7.37
C GLN A 59 -4.63 -15.90 -7.87
N LYS A 60 -5.02 -14.62 -7.92
CA LYS A 60 -6.33 -14.21 -8.45
C LYS A 60 -6.38 -14.38 -9.97
N GLU A 61 -7.56 -14.71 -10.50
CA GLU A 61 -7.77 -14.93 -11.95
C GLU A 61 -7.33 -13.74 -12.82
N THR A 62 -7.45 -12.52 -12.29
CA THR A 62 -7.00 -11.27 -12.94
C THR A 62 -5.50 -11.24 -13.23
N ASN A 63 -4.70 -12.05 -12.52
CA ASN A 63 -3.25 -12.14 -12.63
C ASN A 63 -2.78 -13.50 -13.20
N SER A 64 -3.65 -14.18 -13.95
CA SER A 64 -3.36 -15.48 -14.56
C SER A 64 -2.21 -15.44 -15.59
N THR A 65 -1.94 -14.28 -16.20
CA THR A 65 -0.87 -14.10 -17.20
C THR A 65 0.35 -13.38 -16.63
N SER A 66 1.55 -13.68 -17.15
CA SER A 66 2.79 -12.97 -16.77
C SER A 66 2.69 -11.47 -17.05
N ALA A 67 2.09 -11.06 -18.17
CA ALA A 67 1.88 -9.64 -18.47
C ALA A 67 1.03 -8.93 -17.42
N ALA A 68 -0.03 -9.57 -16.91
CA ALA A 68 -0.84 -9.01 -15.82
C ALA A 68 -0.03 -8.91 -14.51
N ARG A 69 0.76 -9.93 -14.19
CA ARG A 69 1.64 -9.93 -13.00
C ARG A 69 2.73 -8.86 -13.09
N GLN A 70 3.29 -8.61 -14.28
CA GLN A 70 4.24 -7.52 -14.55
C GLN A 70 3.61 -6.14 -14.29
N VAL A 71 2.39 -5.90 -14.78
CA VAL A 71 1.66 -4.64 -14.51
C VAL A 71 1.39 -4.46 -13.02
N PHE A 72 0.99 -5.55 -12.35
CA PHE A 72 0.74 -5.53 -10.91
C PHE A 72 2.02 -5.24 -10.10
N ILE A 73 3.12 -5.97 -10.35
CA ILE A 73 4.35 -5.80 -9.60
C ILE A 73 4.97 -4.43 -9.82
N ARG A 74 4.86 -3.86 -11.03
CA ARG A 74 5.24 -2.46 -11.30
C ARG A 74 4.53 -1.50 -10.35
N ARG A 75 3.20 -1.62 -10.24
CA ARG A 75 2.39 -0.78 -9.34
C ARG A 75 2.78 -0.96 -7.87
N PHE A 76 3.11 -2.18 -7.47
CA PHE A 76 3.62 -2.50 -6.12
C PHE A 76 4.99 -1.86 -5.84
N ARG A 77 5.93 -2.00 -6.78
CA ARG A 77 7.27 -1.39 -6.68
C ARG A 77 7.18 0.14 -6.62
N GLU A 78 6.32 0.76 -7.43
CA GLU A 78 6.08 2.20 -7.37
C GLU A 78 5.52 2.66 -6.02
N ALA A 79 4.60 1.89 -5.42
CA ALA A 79 4.07 2.19 -4.10
C ALA A 79 5.18 2.10 -3.03
N LEU A 80 6.00 1.06 -3.08
CA LEU A 80 7.13 0.86 -2.15
C LEU A 80 8.20 1.96 -2.30
N VAL A 81 8.52 2.38 -3.53
CA VAL A 81 9.43 3.51 -3.79
C VAL A 81 8.86 4.81 -3.23
N LYS A 82 7.54 5.05 -3.34
CA LYS A 82 6.89 6.21 -2.68
C LYS A 82 6.99 6.12 -1.16
N CYS A 83 6.88 4.92 -0.58
CA CYS A 83 7.04 4.71 0.86
C CYS A 83 8.46 5.03 1.36
N VAL A 84 9.51 4.88 0.54
CA VAL A 84 10.89 5.24 0.92
C VAL A 84 11.00 6.66 1.46
N PHE A 85 10.28 7.61 0.87
CA PHE A 85 10.29 9.01 1.28
C PHE A 85 9.53 9.27 2.59
N ILE A 86 8.63 8.38 3.00
CA ILE A 86 7.76 8.55 4.18
C ILE A 86 8.29 7.76 5.38
N VAL A 87 8.69 6.50 5.18
CA VAL A 87 9.09 5.59 6.27
C VAL A 87 10.59 5.26 6.26
N GLY A 88 11.37 5.84 5.35
CA GLY A 88 12.79 5.56 5.16
C GLY A 88 13.03 4.38 4.21
N CYS A 89 14.28 4.22 3.75
CA CYS A 89 14.61 3.26 2.68
C CYS A 89 14.63 1.80 3.13
N CYS A 90 15.05 1.50 4.37
CA CYS A 90 15.36 0.15 4.79
C CYS A 90 14.15 -0.79 4.68
N LYS A 91 12.99 -0.39 5.21
CA LYS A 91 11.82 -1.28 5.27
C LYS A 91 11.17 -1.51 3.90
N PRO A 92 10.91 -0.48 3.06
CA PRO A 92 10.40 -0.71 1.71
C PRO A 92 11.37 -1.49 0.84
N ILE A 93 12.69 -1.30 0.97
CA ILE A 93 13.68 -2.12 0.23
C ILE A 93 13.63 -3.57 0.69
N GLN A 94 13.50 -3.83 1.99
CA GLN A 94 13.34 -5.20 2.51
C GLN A 94 12.07 -5.86 1.96
N ALA A 95 10.96 -5.13 1.87
CA ALA A 95 9.72 -5.60 1.23
C ALA A 95 9.93 -5.94 -0.26
N ILE A 96 10.64 -5.07 -1.01
CA ILE A 96 10.97 -5.33 -2.43
C ILE A 96 11.82 -6.60 -2.56
N ILE A 97 12.84 -6.76 -1.72
CA ILE A 97 13.71 -7.95 -1.74
C ILE A 97 12.89 -9.21 -1.43
N ALA A 98 12.04 -9.18 -0.40
CA ALA A 98 11.18 -10.31 -0.03
C ALA A 98 10.24 -10.73 -1.17
N ILE A 99 9.67 -9.77 -1.91
CA ILE A 99 8.84 -10.06 -3.09
C ILE A 99 9.69 -10.64 -4.22
N SER A 100 10.88 -10.08 -4.49
CA SER A 100 11.76 -10.55 -5.57
C SER A 100 12.20 -12.02 -5.39
N GLN A 101 12.27 -12.51 -4.15
CA GLN A 101 12.59 -13.90 -3.83
C GLN A 101 11.51 -14.90 -4.24
N VAL A 102 10.26 -14.46 -4.39
CA VAL A 102 9.10 -15.31 -4.72
C VAL A 102 8.53 -15.04 -6.12
N GLU A 103 9.02 -14.01 -6.80
CA GLU A 103 8.65 -13.64 -8.16
C GLU A 103 9.23 -14.64 -9.17
N GLN A 104 8.40 -15.08 -10.12
CA GLN A 104 8.85 -15.94 -11.22
C GLN A 104 9.71 -15.14 -12.19
N GLU A 105 10.66 -15.78 -12.88
CA GLU A 105 11.59 -15.09 -13.77
C GLU A 105 10.85 -14.34 -14.89
N GLU A 106 9.80 -14.94 -15.44
CA GLU A 106 8.93 -14.38 -16.46
C GLU A 106 8.08 -13.18 -15.98
N ASP A 107 7.93 -13.00 -14.68
CA ASP A 107 7.11 -11.92 -14.10
C ASP A 107 7.93 -10.67 -13.79
N ARG A 108 9.27 -10.76 -13.91
CA ARG A 108 10.18 -9.64 -13.65
C ARG A 108 10.02 -8.57 -14.71
N ASP A 109 9.64 -7.38 -14.26
CA ASP A 109 9.54 -6.19 -15.09
C ASP A 109 10.76 -5.27 -14.87
N TYR A 110 11.51 -5.04 -15.96
CA TYR A 110 12.68 -4.15 -15.99
C TYR A 110 12.40 -2.80 -16.65
N SER A 111 11.13 -2.50 -16.99
CA SER A 111 10.75 -1.21 -17.55
C SER A 111 10.88 -0.09 -16.51
N LEU A 112 11.15 1.13 -17.00
CA LEU A 112 11.31 2.33 -16.17
C LEU A 112 10.06 3.20 -16.27
N THR A 113 9.46 3.56 -15.13
CA THR A 113 8.23 4.38 -15.11
C THR A 113 8.49 5.88 -14.96
N GLN A 114 9.73 6.28 -14.68
CA GLN A 114 10.13 7.67 -14.43
C GLN A 114 11.27 8.18 -15.34
N GLU A 115 11.46 7.58 -16.51
CA GLU A 115 12.55 7.98 -17.43
C GLU A 115 12.53 9.48 -17.79
N ASN A 116 11.34 10.08 -17.83
CA ASN A 116 11.15 11.51 -18.16
C ASN A 116 10.71 12.36 -16.96
N TRP A 117 10.86 11.88 -15.71
CA TRP A 117 10.46 12.66 -14.53
C TRP A 117 11.35 13.91 -14.35
N GLN A 118 10.73 15.06 -14.07
CA GLN A 118 11.42 16.34 -13.92
C GLN A 118 11.24 16.90 -12.51
N CYS A 119 12.36 17.22 -11.84
CA CYS A 119 12.37 17.98 -10.59
C CYS A 119 12.38 19.49 -10.86
N ASP A 120 11.33 19.98 -11.52
CA ASP A 120 11.23 21.37 -11.95
C ASP A 120 10.64 22.31 -10.88
N GLN A 121 10.55 23.60 -11.22
CA GLN A 121 9.98 24.62 -10.35
C GLN A 121 8.51 24.32 -9.99
N ALA A 122 7.73 23.76 -10.93
CA ALA A 122 6.34 23.40 -10.68
C ALA A 122 6.23 22.25 -9.67
N ASN A 123 7.12 21.27 -9.72
CA ASN A 123 7.23 20.21 -8.72
C ASN A 123 7.56 20.77 -7.33
N HIS A 124 8.54 21.67 -7.25
CA HIS A 124 8.89 22.35 -6.01
C HIS A 124 7.70 23.14 -5.44
N GLU A 125 6.96 23.86 -6.27
CA GLU A 125 5.78 24.62 -5.84
C GLU A 125 4.65 23.73 -5.29
N ARG A 126 4.40 22.57 -5.91
CA ARG A 126 3.46 21.57 -5.38
C ARG A 126 3.94 21.03 -4.04
N GLY A 127 5.22 20.66 -3.93
CA GLY A 127 5.82 20.19 -2.68
C GLY A 127 5.77 21.22 -1.56
N MET A 128 6.03 22.48 -1.86
CA MET A 128 5.98 23.55 -0.87
C MET A 128 4.55 23.95 -0.49
N ARG A 129 3.58 23.81 -1.39
CA ARG A 129 2.15 23.97 -1.06
C ARG A 129 1.71 22.90 -0.05
N TRP A 130 2.16 21.67 -0.24
CA TRP A 130 1.97 20.57 0.69
C TRP A 130 2.66 20.85 2.04
N TYR A 131 3.94 21.22 2.03
CA TYR A 131 4.76 21.44 3.23
C TYR A 131 4.24 22.58 4.13
N ARG A 132 3.66 23.64 3.55
CA ARG A 132 3.15 24.80 4.30
C ARG A 132 1.77 24.57 4.96
N SER A 133 1.16 23.40 4.77
CA SER A 133 -0.08 23.01 5.45
C SER A 133 0.23 22.60 6.90
N LYS A 134 -0.52 23.10 7.89
CA LYS A 134 -0.23 22.91 9.32
C LYS A 134 -0.28 21.43 9.74
N GLU A 135 0.63 21.02 10.63
CA GLU A 135 0.88 19.61 10.99
C GLU A 135 -0.08 19.00 12.05
N THR A 136 -0.24 17.68 11.93
CA THR A 136 -0.77 16.65 12.87
C THR A 136 -2.23 16.15 12.80
N HIS A 137 -3.08 16.67 11.92
CA HIS A 137 -4.37 16.03 11.48
C HIS A 137 -4.27 15.40 10.07
N TRP A 138 -3.05 15.33 9.55
CA TRP A 138 -2.79 15.63 8.16
C TRP A 138 -3.10 14.50 7.17
N HIS A 139 -2.83 13.23 7.51
CA HIS A 139 -3.04 12.13 6.58
C HIS A 139 -4.53 11.78 6.39
N ILE A 140 -5.32 11.79 7.46
CA ILE A 140 -6.77 11.50 7.38
C ILE A 140 -7.49 12.72 6.79
N GLY A 141 -7.23 13.93 7.32
CA GLY A 141 -7.80 15.15 6.75
C GLY A 141 -7.33 15.40 5.30
N GLY A 142 -6.11 14.99 4.94
CA GLY A 142 -5.58 15.05 3.59
C GLY A 142 -6.30 14.12 2.62
N THR A 143 -6.59 12.88 3.04
CA THR A 143 -7.43 11.95 2.29
C THR A 143 -8.80 12.56 1.99
N ARG A 144 -9.41 13.21 3.00
CA ARG A 144 -10.69 13.90 2.85
C ARG A 144 -10.61 15.10 1.91
N ARG A 145 -9.59 15.96 2.02
CA ARG A 145 -9.34 17.11 1.12
C ARG A 145 -9.10 16.70 -0.34
N ASN A 146 -8.59 15.49 -0.56
CA ASN A 146 -8.43 14.91 -1.89
C ASN A 146 -9.75 14.34 -2.48
N GLY A 147 -10.87 14.49 -1.78
CA GLY A 147 -12.20 14.14 -2.26
C GLY A 147 -12.67 12.72 -1.91
N VAL A 148 -11.90 11.95 -1.16
CA VAL A 148 -12.35 10.63 -0.67
C VAL A 148 -13.42 10.82 0.39
N SER A 149 -14.57 10.13 0.30
CA SER A 149 -15.70 10.27 1.22
C SER A 149 -15.34 9.96 2.68
N LYS A 150 -16.18 10.40 3.62
CA LYS A 150 -15.97 10.11 5.05
C LYS A 150 -16.06 8.61 5.31
N GLU A 151 -17.03 7.96 4.68
CA GLU A 151 -17.31 6.53 4.77
C GLU A 151 -16.12 5.72 4.23
N ASP A 152 -15.59 6.09 3.06
CA ASP A 152 -14.41 5.43 2.50
C ASP A 152 -13.17 5.68 3.36
N THR A 153 -13.01 6.89 3.89
CA THR A 153 -11.91 7.23 4.80
C THR A 153 -11.99 6.41 6.10
N GLN A 154 -13.19 6.16 6.61
CA GLN A 154 -13.42 5.30 7.76
C GLN A 154 -13.00 3.86 7.47
N VAL A 155 -13.33 3.32 6.29
CA VAL A 155 -12.87 1.99 5.89
C VAL A 155 -11.34 1.91 5.79
N LEU A 156 -10.70 2.93 5.21
CA LEU A 156 -9.23 3.02 5.16
C LEU A 156 -8.63 3.01 6.57
N TRP A 157 -9.17 3.82 7.47
CA TRP A 157 -8.73 3.91 8.86
C TRP A 157 -8.84 2.56 9.57
N GLU A 158 -9.96 1.87 9.44
CA GLU A 158 -10.17 0.55 10.05
C GLU A 158 -9.21 -0.51 9.50
N CYS A 159 -8.94 -0.48 8.19
CA CYS A 159 -7.99 -1.39 7.55
C CYS A 159 -6.57 -1.14 8.07
N ILE A 160 -6.15 0.12 8.23
CA ILE A 160 -4.85 0.47 8.85
C ILE A 160 -4.75 -0.12 10.27
N HIS A 161 -5.80 0.02 11.08
CA HIS A 161 -5.85 -0.56 12.42
C HIS A 161 -5.86 -2.09 12.43
N ARG A 162 -6.41 -2.75 11.40
CA ARG A 162 -6.31 -4.21 11.24
C ARG A 162 -4.86 -4.64 10.98
N VAL A 163 -4.16 -3.96 10.08
CA VAL A 163 -2.73 -4.25 9.85
C VAL A 163 -1.90 -3.98 11.11
N ALA A 164 -2.15 -2.89 11.83
CA ALA A 164 -1.44 -2.58 13.08
C ALA A 164 -1.64 -3.68 14.15
N ARG A 165 -2.86 -4.22 14.26
CA ARG A 165 -3.18 -5.31 15.19
C ARG A 165 -2.45 -6.62 14.87
N LEU A 166 -2.11 -6.89 13.61
CA LEU A 166 -1.29 -8.06 13.26
C LEU A 166 0.07 -8.04 13.98
N PHE A 167 0.57 -6.85 14.32
CA PHE A 167 1.87 -6.64 14.97
C PHE A 167 1.76 -6.16 16.42
N ASP A 168 0.59 -6.33 17.04
CA ASP A 168 0.28 -5.85 18.40
C ASP A 168 0.55 -4.34 18.62
N LEU A 169 0.47 -3.55 17.55
CA LEU A 169 0.70 -2.11 17.59
C LEU A 169 -0.57 -1.37 17.99
N LYS A 170 -0.42 -0.40 18.92
CA LYS A 170 -1.48 0.52 19.30
C LYS A 170 -1.36 1.83 18.53
N MET A 171 -2.36 2.15 17.73
CA MET A 171 -2.41 3.39 16.91
C MET A 171 -3.00 4.57 17.72
N ASN A 172 -2.48 4.82 18.91
CA ASN A 172 -3.00 5.82 19.85
C ASN A 172 -2.73 7.29 19.46
N LYS A 173 -1.83 7.52 18.51
CA LYS A 173 -1.49 8.86 17.99
C LYS A 173 -2.22 9.19 16.68
N VAL A 174 -2.98 8.25 16.12
CA VAL A 174 -3.74 8.48 14.89
C VAL A 174 -5.13 8.99 15.28
N PRO A 175 -5.55 10.19 14.84
CA PRO A 175 -6.88 10.69 15.15
C PRO A 175 -7.97 9.81 14.54
N THR A 176 -9.19 9.89 15.07
CA THR A 176 -10.35 9.28 14.41
C THR A 176 -10.74 10.09 13.18
N VAL A 177 -11.55 9.50 12.28
CA VAL A 177 -12.08 10.25 11.13
C VAL A 177 -12.96 11.41 11.60
N ASP A 178 -13.82 11.19 12.59
CA ASP A 178 -14.65 12.27 13.17
C ASP A 178 -13.82 13.43 13.72
N ALA A 179 -12.67 13.13 14.32
CA ALA A 179 -11.79 14.16 14.86
C ALA A 179 -11.19 15.05 13.78
N VAL A 180 -11.17 14.66 12.50
CA VAL A 180 -10.60 15.50 11.44
C VAL A 180 -11.65 16.31 10.68
N GLU A 181 -12.95 16.01 10.82
CA GLU A 181 -14.00 16.58 9.95
C GLU A 181 -14.18 18.09 10.11
N TYR A 182 -13.77 18.69 11.22
CA TYR A 182 -13.84 20.14 11.40
C TYR A 182 -12.78 20.91 10.59
N GLU A 183 -11.80 20.22 9.99
CA GLU A 183 -10.67 20.80 9.24
C GLU A 183 -10.73 20.57 7.73
N VAL A 184 -11.81 19.94 7.22
CA VAL A 184 -11.93 19.52 5.82
C VAL A 184 -12.97 20.31 5.06
#